data_AF-A0A9W6S4T1-F1
#
_entry.id   AF-A0A9W6S4T1-F1
#
_cell.length_a   1.000
_cell.length_b   1.000
_cell.length_c   1.000
_cell.angle_alpha   90.00
_cell.angle_beta   90.00
_cell.angle_gamma   90.00
#
_symmetry.space_group_name_H-M   'P 1'
#
loop_
_entity.id
_entity.type
_entity.pdbx_description
1 polymer ?
#
loop_
_entity_poly.entity_id
_entity_poly.type
_entity_poly.pdbx_seq_one_letter_code
_entity_poly.pdbx_strand_id
1 'polypeptide(L)'
;MTTPVEAERVPVGGGMWGEIHSRPGGRRCYRLVPADELLAKQRDQLDRLRERARYPGVAPLLQNEDDVVEWEGHYYDVVTYELELDATLARVVGEPRPEPRLAAVSAALRALPGWWGRVEGMIPTGADIVFSRGQPYLLELPPWGVPAVGTLLRSPERIPYLAPDVVRGVSGPDRAADVYALAVTALRCFLEPPAAEPERLLHWAAAGRPEDGASRLPHWMRQVGPVTETLAYLRGVLAAGHAERLAIDPAEIADRLDRCRESMDPLMAVRRLREEGNPERALHLAHTILLTDPSYELLVLAAELSYRDLHSPQPLEAWDLLERAVRMQQGRREAYMTQFALVGRFRHDLARRLSDAVDPSFAERMDATVRTAFDHLPPEGAEGKGAKAHDLAVYLLERGNAEDANQAAYTWLNKNGRLEWWRFDLMIDYARSFMLLDRLDDAEAVAETVRQGLQKVRANRSMNDAEIGAHGHRLNNLRHDLRKLREER
;
A
#
# COMPACT_ATOMS: atom_id res chain seq x y z
N MET A 1 46.11 -19.42 -25.81
CA MET A 1 46.04 -19.92 -24.43
C MET A 1 45.19 -18.92 -23.68
N THR A 2 43.91 -19.21 -23.55
CA THR A 2 42.95 -18.39 -22.79
C THR A 2 43.24 -18.59 -21.31
N THR A 3 43.52 -17.51 -20.59
CA THR A 3 43.74 -17.54 -19.15
C THR A 3 42.47 -18.05 -18.45
N PRO A 4 42.55 -18.78 -17.33
CA PRO A 4 41.38 -19.36 -16.64
C PRO A 4 40.36 -18.33 -16.10
N VAL A 5 40.56 -17.04 -16.37
CA VAL A 5 39.79 -15.91 -15.86
C VAL A 5 38.63 -15.52 -16.80
N GLU A 6 38.59 -16.05 -18.02
CA GLU A 6 37.58 -15.72 -19.04
C GLU A 6 36.21 -16.40 -18.81
N ALA A 7 36.16 -17.57 -18.17
CA ALA A 7 34.95 -18.40 -18.14
C ALA A 7 33.89 -17.99 -17.10
N GLU A 8 34.17 -16.98 -16.28
CA GLU A 8 33.45 -16.78 -15.02
C GLU A 8 33.33 -15.29 -14.66
N ARG A 9 32.72 -14.50 -15.54
CA ARG A 9 32.46 -13.07 -15.32
C ARG A 9 30.99 -12.76 -15.58
N VAL A 10 30.24 -12.40 -14.55
CA VAL A 10 28.82 -12.02 -14.70
C VAL A 10 28.73 -10.50 -14.77
N PRO A 11 28.29 -9.90 -15.90
CA PRO A 11 28.12 -8.46 -16.02
C PRO A 11 27.02 -7.99 -15.06
N VAL A 12 27.27 -6.87 -14.39
CA VAL A 12 26.41 -6.33 -13.34
C VAL A 12 25.83 -4.97 -13.73
N GLY A 13 26.58 -4.16 -14.48
CA GLY A 13 26.12 -2.90 -15.07
C GLY A 13 27.25 -1.92 -15.37
N GLY A 14 26.96 -0.88 -16.15
CA GLY A 14 27.91 0.19 -16.46
C GLY A 14 28.03 1.19 -15.32
N GLY A 15 29.24 1.36 -14.78
CA GLY A 15 29.56 2.48 -13.89
C GLY A 15 29.82 3.76 -14.70
N MET A 16 30.04 4.90 -14.04
CA MET A 16 30.44 6.12 -14.77
C MET A 16 31.68 5.88 -15.63
N TRP A 17 32.69 5.22 -15.05
CA TRP A 17 33.90 4.76 -15.72
C TRP A 17 33.94 3.22 -15.71
N GLY A 18 33.97 2.59 -16.88
CA GLY A 18 34.06 1.13 -17.02
C GLY A 18 32.80 0.33 -16.67
N GLU A 19 32.89 -0.98 -16.89
CA GLU A 19 31.82 -1.94 -16.63
C GLU A 19 32.10 -2.71 -15.34
N ILE A 20 31.05 -2.97 -14.57
CA ILE A 20 31.13 -3.64 -13.28
C ILE A 20 30.71 -5.08 -13.45
N HIS A 21 31.52 -5.98 -12.92
CA HIS A 21 31.33 -7.42 -13.00
C HIS A 21 31.50 -8.07 -11.63
N SER A 22 30.92 -9.25 -11.50
CA SER A 22 31.09 -10.12 -10.33
C SER A 22 31.71 -11.45 -10.73
N ARG A 23 32.44 -12.06 -9.78
CA ARG A 23 32.87 -13.47 -9.93
C ARG A 23 31.70 -14.41 -9.58
N PRO A 24 31.57 -15.57 -10.23
CA PRO A 24 30.65 -16.64 -9.86
C PRO A 24 30.78 -17.01 -8.39
N GLY A 25 29.64 -17.16 -7.73
CA GLY A 25 29.56 -17.31 -6.27
C GLY A 25 29.57 -15.99 -5.48
N GLY A 26 29.60 -14.82 -6.14
CA GLY A 26 29.24 -13.52 -5.56
C GLY A 26 30.24 -12.87 -4.60
N ARG A 27 31.42 -13.48 -4.37
CA ARG A 27 32.31 -13.06 -3.27
C ARG A 27 33.15 -11.82 -3.54
N ARG A 28 33.32 -11.39 -4.80
CA ARG A 28 34.13 -10.21 -5.17
C ARG A 28 33.56 -9.48 -6.39
N CYS A 29 33.64 -8.15 -6.34
CA CYS A 29 33.28 -7.24 -7.41
C CYS A 29 34.55 -6.64 -8.04
N TYR A 30 34.55 -6.44 -9.35
CA TYR A 30 35.62 -5.74 -10.05
C TYR A 30 35.03 -4.91 -11.19
N ARG A 31 35.80 -3.90 -11.61
CA ARG A 31 35.45 -2.97 -12.66
C ARG A 31 36.50 -3.06 -13.76
N LEU A 32 36.04 -3.18 -14.99
CA LEU A 32 36.86 -3.19 -16.21
C LEU A 32 36.79 -1.79 -16.82
N VAL A 33 37.90 -1.06 -16.76
CA VAL A 33 38.02 0.27 -17.38
C VAL A 33 38.84 0.10 -18.66
N PRO A 34 38.36 0.54 -19.83
CA PRO A 34 39.14 0.44 -21.06
C PRO A 34 40.52 1.09 -20.90
N ALA A 35 41.58 0.38 -21.28
CA ALA A 35 42.95 0.80 -20.99
C ALA A 35 43.35 2.08 -21.76
N ASP A 36 42.70 2.34 -22.89
CA ASP A 36 42.83 3.56 -23.69
C ASP A 36 42.13 4.78 -23.07
N GLU A 37 41.28 4.58 -22.06
CA GLU A 37 40.61 5.66 -21.32
C GLU A 37 41.42 6.18 -20.13
N LEU A 38 42.35 5.38 -19.59
CA LEU A 38 43.16 5.77 -18.44
C LEU A 38 44.53 6.33 -18.84
N LEU A 39 44.78 7.57 -18.45
CA LEU A 39 46.08 8.22 -18.46
C LEU A 39 46.95 7.71 -17.31
N ALA A 40 48.28 7.81 -17.45
CA ALA A 40 49.22 7.43 -16.39
C ALA A 40 48.90 8.08 -15.03
N LYS A 41 48.54 9.38 -15.03
CA LYS A 41 48.13 10.11 -13.82
C LYS A 41 46.90 9.50 -13.14
N GLN A 42 45.97 8.92 -13.90
CA GLN A 42 44.77 8.29 -13.34
C GLN A 42 45.10 6.93 -12.72
N ARG A 43 46.03 6.17 -13.33
CA ARG A 43 46.58 4.94 -12.73
C ARG A 43 47.30 5.23 -11.40
N ASP A 44 48.13 6.27 -11.34
CA ASP A 44 48.79 6.71 -10.10
C ASP A 44 47.76 7.07 -8.99
N GLN A 45 46.60 7.62 -9.36
CA GLN A 45 45.53 7.93 -8.40
C GLN A 45 44.84 6.66 -7.88
N LEU A 46 44.70 5.62 -8.70
CA LEU A 46 44.20 4.32 -8.24
C LEU A 46 45.15 3.68 -7.24
N ASP A 47 46.46 3.75 -7.48
CA ASP A 47 47.47 3.23 -6.55
C ASP A 47 47.39 3.91 -5.18
N ARG A 48 47.23 5.24 -5.15
CA ARG A 48 47.00 5.97 -3.89
C ARG A 48 45.70 5.57 -3.19
N LEU A 49 44.64 5.25 -3.93
CA LEU A 49 43.39 4.77 -3.35
C LEU A 49 43.53 3.36 -2.76
N ARG A 50 44.35 2.48 -3.37
CA ARG A 50 44.67 1.14 -2.84
C ARG A 50 45.37 1.23 -1.48
N GLU A 51 46.19 2.26 -1.28
CA GLU A 51 46.91 2.50 -0.01
C GLU A 51 46.07 3.23 1.05
N ARG A 52 44.87 3.72 0.70
CA ARG A 52 44.06 4.53 1.59
C ARG A 52 43.45 3.69 2.72
N ALA A 53 43.28 4.31 3.89
CA ALA A 53 42.59 3.70 5.03
C ALA A 53 41.17 3.28 4.66
N ARG A 54 40.74 2.13 5.20
CA ARG A 54 39.39 1.60 5.00
C ARG A 54 38.35 2.48 5.70
N TYR A 55 37.24 2.74 5.03
CA TYR A 55 36.15 3.55 5.56
C TYR A 55 34.82 2.79 5.52
N PRO A 56 33.95 2.94 6.55
CA PRO A 56 32.60 2.39 6.50
C PRO A 56 31.84 2.93 5.28
N GLY A 57 31.14 2.05 4.57
CA GLY A 57 30.30 2.42 3.42
C GLY A 57 31.05 2.69 2.12
N VAL A 58 32.39 2.59 2.07
CA VAL A 58 33.17 2.68 0.83
C VAL A 58 33.93 1.37 0.64
N ALA A 59 33.80 0.75 -0.52
CA ALA A 59 34.46 -0.52 -0.79
C ALA A 59 35.97 -0.33 -0.97
N PRO A 60 36.84 -1.00 -0.19
CA PRO A 60 38.28 -0.90 -0.35
C PRO A 60 38.75 -1.47 -1.69
N LEU A 61 39.78 -0.88 -2.29
CA LEU A 61 40.45 -1.43 -3.46
C LEU A 61 41.47 -2.49 -3.06
N LEU A 62 41.54 -3.57 -3.83
CA LEU A 62 42.57 -4.60 -3.69
C LEU A 62 43.72 -4.36 -4.67
N GLN A 63 44.93 -4.68 -4.24
CA GLN A 63 46.07 -4.83 -5.13
C GLN A 63 45.95 -6.20 -5.83
N ASN A 64 45.94 -6.21 -7.16
CA ASN A 64 45.83 -7.43 -7.96
C ASN A 64 47.21 -7.81 -8.54
N GLU A 65 47.41 -9.10 -8.84
CA GLU A 65 48.58 -9.56 -9.60
C GLU A 65 48.45 -9.27 -11.11
N ASP A 66 47.20 -9.24 -11.62
CA ASP A 66 46.86 -8.90 -13.01
C ASP A 66 46.13 -7.53 -13.05
N ASP A 67 46.87 -6.45 -13.31
CA ASP A 67 46.30 -5.09 -13.43
C ASP A 67 45.64 -4.84 -14.80
N VAL A 68 45.92 -5.66 -15.82
CA VAL A 68 45.39 -5.52 -17.18
C VAL A 68 44.91 -6.87 -17.72
N VAL A 69 43.75 -6.89 -18.38
CA VAL A 69 43.20 -8.07 -19.04
C VAL A 69 42.77 -7.77 -20.47
N GLU A 70 42.98 -8.72 -21.38
CA GLU A 70 42.42 -8.70 -22.73
C GLU A 70 41.04 -9.37 -22.72
N TRP A 71 40.02 -8.70 -23.24
CA TRP A 71 38.66 -9.24 -23.35
C TRP A 71 38.03 -8.76 -24.67
N GLU A 72 37.49 -9.70 -25.45
CA GLU A 72 36.92 -9.43 -26.78
C GLU A 72 37.83 -8.63 -27.73
N GLY A 73 39.16 -8.80 -27.60
CA GLY A 73 40.16 -8.09 -28.42
C GLY A 73 40.48 -6.66 -27.94
N HIS A 74 40.00 -6.27 -26.76
CA HIS A 74 40.27 -4.98 -26.13
C HIS A 74 41.00 -5.15 -24.79
N TYR A 75 41.89 -4.22 -24.44
CA TYR A 75 42.61 -4.22 -23.16
C TYR A 75 41.86 -3.38 -22.12
N TYR A 76 41.77 -3.90 -20.91
CA TYR A 76 41.11 -3.25 -19.78
C TYR A 76 42.01 -3.24 -18.55
N ASP A 77 42.09 -2.10 -17.86
CA ASP A 77 42.62 -2.02 -16.51
C ASP A 77 41.57 -2.60 -15.52
N VAL A 78 42.00 -3.47 -14.61
CA VAL A 78 41.13 -4.20 -13.68
C VAL A 78 41.19 -3.58 -12.28
N VAL A 79 40.07 -3.01 -11.85
CA VAL A 79 39.92 -2.44 -10.49
C VAL A 79 39.10 -3.40 -9.64
N THR A 80 39.72 -4.06 -8.65
CA THR A 80 39.04 -5.05 -7.79
C THR A 80 38.70 -4.45 -6.43
N TYR A 81 37.51 -4.77 -5.92
CA TYR A 81 37.02 -4.30 -4.63
C TYR A 81 36.94 -5.43 -3.60
N GLU A 82 37.29 -5.14 -2.34
CA GLU A 82 37.17 -6.05 -1.20
C GLU A 82 35.75 -6.03 -0.63
N LEU A 83 34.79 -6.59 -1.36
CA LEU A 83 33.40 -6.69 -0.91
C LEU A 83 32.71 -7.93 -1.47
N GLU A 84 31.92 -8.60 -0.63
CA GLU A 84 30.96 -9.62 -1.05
C GLU A 84 29.70 -8.92 -1.60
N LEU A 85 29.39 -9.16 -2.87
CA LEU A 85 28.31 -8.49 -3.58
C LEU A 85 27.02 -9.31 -3.46
N ASP A 86 26.00 -8.74 -2.81
CA ASP A 86 24.64 -9.32 -2.84
C ASP A 86 23.87 -8.84 -4.08
N ALA A 87 23.88 -7.52 -4.31
CA ALA A 87 23.16 -6.85 -5.39
C ALA A 87 23.79 -5.47 -5.68
N THR A 88 23.55 -4.92 -6.87
CA THR A 88 23.79 -3.50 -7.14
C THR A 88 22.51 -2.71 -7.08
N LEU A 89 22.61 -1.40 -6.84
CA LEU A 89 21.45 -0.52 -6.87
C LEU A 89 20.77 -0.55 -8.25
N ALA A 90 21.54 -0.62 -9.34
CA ALA A 90 21.00 -0.80 -10.69
C ALA A 90 20.16 -2.08 -10.81
N ARG A 91 20.64 -3.21 -10.26
CA ARG A 91 19.89 -4.47 -10.28
C ARG A 91 18.59 -4.36 -9.49
N VAL A 92 18.63 -3.82 -8.27
CA VAL A 92 17.45 -3.69 -7.41
C VAL A 92 16.42 -2.74 -8.03
N VAL A 93 16.87 -1.61 -8.59
CA VAL A 93 16.00 -0.67 -9.31
C VAL A 93 15.38 -1.31 -10.57
N GLY A 94 16.07 -2.27 -11.19
CA GLY A 94 15.58 -3.04 -12.33
C GLY A 94 14.43 -4.01 -12.00
N GLU A 95 14.28 -4.46 -10.76
CA GLU A 95 13.25 -5.43 -10.35
C GLU A 95 11.82 -4.91 -10.56
N PRO A 96 10.77 -5.73 -10.72
CA PRO A 96 9.40 -5.26 -11.02
C PRO A 96 8.65 -4.61 -9.84
N ARG A 97 9.00 -4.92 -8.59
CA ARG A 97 8.29 -4.43 -7.40
C ARG A 97 8.82 -3.05 -7.00
N PRO A 98 7.97 -2.05 -6.70
CA PRO A 98 8.45 -0.69 -6.39
C PRO A 98 9.06 -0.56 -4.99
N GLU A 99 8.58 -1.31 -3.99
CA GLU A 99 9.01 -1.11 -2.60
C GLU A 99 10.50 -1.41 -2.37
N PRO A 100 11.07 -2.52 -2.89
CA PRO A 100 12.51 -2.77 -2.77
C PRO A 100 13.35 -1.71 -3.50
N ARG A 101 12.88 -1.20 -4.65
CA ARG A 101 13.56 -0.12 -5.40
C ARG A 101 13.67 1.13 -4.54
N LEU A 102 12.55 1.59 -3.98
CA LEU A 102 12.50 2.81 -3.16
C LEU A 102 13.34 2.66 -1.89
N ALA A 103 13.26 1.51 -1.21
CA ALA A 103 14.06 1.24 -0.02
C ALA A 103 15.56 1.26 -0.31
N ALA A 104 16.00 0.65 -1.42
CA ALA A 104 17.40 0.64 -1.81
C ALA A 104 17.94 2.04 -2.16
N VAL A 105 17.18 2.82 -2.93
CA VAL A 105 17.58 4.21 -3.26
C VAL A 105 17.59 5.10 -2.01
N SER A 106 16.59 4.94 -1.13
CA SER A 106 16.51 5.63 0.16
C SER A 106 17.73 5.31 1.04
N ALA A 107 18.15 4.05 1.11
CA ALA A 107 19.37 3.65 1.84
C ALA A 107 20.63 4.29 1.24
N ALA A 108 20.78 4.31 -0.09
CA ALA A 108 21.90 4.95 -0.76
C ALA A 108 21.96 6.46 -0.51
N LEU A 109 20.81 7.15 -0.59
CA LEU A 109 20.70 8.58 -0.27
C LEU A 109 21.10 8.89 1.17
N ARG A 110 20.75 8.04 2.13
CA ARG A 110 21.16 8.21 3.54
C ARG A 110 22.64 7.95 3.79
N ALA A 111 23.27 7.11 2.98
CA ALA A 111 24.71 6.85 3.08
C ALA A 111 25.55 7.98 2.45
N LEU A 112 24.97 8.72 1.50
CA LEU A 112 25.65 9.74 0.71
C LEU A 112 26.39 10.81 1.55
N PRO A 113 25.80 11.44 2.60
CA PRO A 113 26.53 12.39 3.44
C PRO A 113 27.76 11.78 4.12
N GLY A 114 27.70 10.49 4.49
CA GLY A 114 28.83 9.76 5.05
C GLY A 114 29.96 9.56 4.04
N TRP A 115 29.62 9.31 2.78
CA TRP A 115 30.58 9.21 1.68
C TRP A 115 31.25 10.56 1.38
N TRP A 116 30.50 11.66 1.36
CA TRP A 116 31.04 13.02 1.14
C TRP A 116 32.05 13.48 2.18
N GLY A 117 32.07 12.87 3.37
CA GLY A 117 33.10 13.12 4.39
C GLY A 117 34.43 12.41 4.10
N ARG A 118 34.50 11.57 3.06
CA ARG A 118 35.63 10.67 2.76
C ARG A 118 36.07 10.71 1.31
N VAL A 119 35.16 11.05 0.41
CA VAL A 119 35.28 10.92 -1.05
C VAL A 119 34.96 12.28 -1.70
N GLU A 120 35.75 12.65 -2.70
CA GLU A 120 35.47 13.80 -3.57
C GLU A 120 34.39 13.39 -4.58
N GLY A 121 33.45 14.27 -4.92
CA GLY A 121 32.24 13.90 -5.67
C GLY A 121 32.51 13.15 -6.97
N MET A 122 31.63 12.22 -7.38
CA MET A 122 31.97 11.18 -8.37
C MET A 122 30.92 10.92 -9.45
N ILE A 123 29.68 11.36 -9.28
CA ILE A 123 28.54 11.04 -10.16
C ILE A 123 28.23 9.52 -10.13
N PRO A 124 27.85 8.95 -8.99
CA PRO A 124 27.60 7.52 -8.85
C PRO A 124 26.39 7.08 -9.67
N THR A 125 26.59 6.15 -10.60
CA THR A 125 25.50 5.43 -11.24
C THR A 125 24.91 4.37 -10.31
N GLY A 126 23.80 3.76 -10.70
CA GLY A 126 23.24 2.63 -9.94
C GLY A 126 24.19 1.41 -9.85
N ALA A 127 25.12 1.25 -10.80
CA ALA A 127 26.07 0.14 -10.76
C ALA A 127 27.24 0.41 -9.80
N ASP A 128 27.58 1.70 -9.59
CA ASP A 128 28.65 2.12 -8.67
C ASP A 128 28.29 1.96 -7.20
N ILE A 129 27.02 1.64 -6.89
CA ILE A 129 26.52 1.42 -5.53
C ILE A 129 26.08 -0.03 -5.38
N VAL A 130 26.65 -0.70 -4.39
CA VAL A 130 26.47 -2.13 -4.16
C VAL A 130 25.97 -2.39 -2.75
N PHE A 131 25.24 -3.48 -2.56
CA PHE A 131 24.73 -3.91 -1.26
C PHE A 131 25.51 -5.13 -0.77
N SER A 132 25.93 -5.07 0.49
CA SER A 132 26.49 -6.20 1.22
C SER A 132 25.85 -6.27 2.60
N ARG A 133 25.23 -7.41 2.93
CA ARG A 133 24.47 -7.61 4.17
C ARG A 133 23.40 -6.53 4.38
N GLY A 134 22.78 -6.09 3.29
CA GLY A 134 21.75 -5.06 3.26
C GLY A 134 22.23 -3.62 3.46
N GLN A 135 23.54 -3.37 3.57
CA GLN A 135 24.11 -2.03 3.68
C GLN A 135 24.68 -1.55 2.34
N PRO A 136 24.48 -0.27 1.95
CA PRO A 136 25.03 0.27 0.72
C PRO A 136 26.51 0.60 0.87
N TYR A 137 27.29 0.22 -0.14
CA TYR A 137 28.71 0.53 -0.30
C TYR A 137 28.95 1.22 -1.64
N LEU A 138 29.82 2.22 -1.62
CA LEU A 138 30.25 2.94 -2.80
C LEU A 138 31.49 2.29 -3.41
N LEU A 139 31.44 1.98 -4.70
CA LEU A 139 32.59 1.52 -5.50
C LEU A 139 33.36 2.73 -6.03
N GLU A 140 34.11 3.38 -5.16
CA GLU A 140 34.81 4.62 -5.48
C GLU A 140 35.81 4.49 -6.62
N LEU A 141 35.89 5.58 -7.39
CA LEU A 141 36.99 5.93 -8.27
C LEU A 141 37.36 7.40 -8.02
N PRO A 142 38.59 7.83 -8.33
CA PRO A 142 38.93 9.24 -8.26
C PRO A 142 38.02 10.05 -9.21
N PRO A 143 37.79 11.35 -8.92
CA PRO A 143 36.88 12.20 -9.69
C PRO A 143 37.50 12.63 -11.02
N TRP A 144 37.65 11.70 -11.96
CA TRP A 144 38.28 11.92 -13.26
C TRP A 144 37.49 12.82 -14.21
N GLY A 145 36.29 13.23 -13.82
CA GLY A 145 35.38 13.95 -14.70
C GLY A 145 34.49 13.00 -15.49
N VAL A 146 33.96 13.53 -16.60
CA VAL A 146 33.09 12.79 -17.52
C VAL A 146 33.95 12.00 -18.51
N PRO A 147 33.61 10.74 -18.82
CA PRO A 147 34.26 9.99 -19.89
C PRO A 147 34.20 10.70 -21.24
N ALA A 148 35.07 10.29 -22.17
CA ALA A 148 35.05 10.81 -23.53
C ALA A 148 33.68 10.55 -24.19
N VAL A 149 33.26 11.45 -25.09
CA VAL A 149 31.95 11.35 -25.76
C VAL A 149 31.79 10.01 -26.48
N GLY A 150 32.84 9.51 -27.14
CA GLY A 150 32.80 8.19 -27.80
C GLY A 150 32.47 7.04 -26.85
N THR A 151 32.92 7.11 -25.59
CA THR A 151 32.59 6.14 -24.55
C THR A 151 31.13 6.26 -24.13
N LEU A 152 30.64 7.49 -23.91
CA LEU A 152 29.25 7.73 -23.57
C LEU A 152 28.28 7.24 -24.68
N LEU A 153 28.67 7.37 -25.94
CA LEU A 153 27.89 6.87 -27.07
C LEU A 153 27.86 5.34 -27.15
N ARG A 154 28.93 4.66 -26.71
CA ARG A 154 28.98 3.18 -26.62
C ARG A 154 28.24 2.63 -25.40
N SER A 155 28.11 3.41 -24.34
CA SER A 155 27.43 3.05 -23.09
C SER A 155 26.40 4.13 -22.71
N PRO A 156 25.31 4.27 -23.48
CA PRO A 156 24.36 5.38 -23.34
C PRO A 156 23.60 5.39 -22.02
N GLU A 157 23.55 4.27 -21.29
CA GLU A 157 22.90 4.15 -19.99
C GLU A 157 23.49 5.05 -18.89
N ARG A 158 24.73 5.52 -19.10
CA ARG A 158 25.47 6.45 -18.22
C ARG A 158 25.05 7.90 -18.41
N ILE A 159 24.63 8.28 -19.62
CA ILE A 159 24.33 9.66 -19.99
C ILE A 159 23.29 10.32 -19.07
N PRO A 160 22.18 9.64 -18.68
CA PRO A 160 21.17 10.26 -17.83
C PRO A 160 21.66 10.66 -16.44
N TYR A 161 22.80 10.12 -15.98
CA TYR A 161 23.38 10.46 -14.67
C TYR A 161 24.19 11.75 -14.69
N LEU A 162 24.50 12.28 -15.88
CA LEU A 162 25.30 13.49 -16.02
C LEU A 162 24.44 14.75 -15.82
N ALA A 163 24.75 15.52 -14.78
CA ALA A 163 24.07 16.78 -14.53
C ALA A 163 24.33 17.79 -15.66
N PRO A 164 23.38 18.69 -15.98
CA PRO A 164 23.51 19.57 -17.14
C PRO A 164 24.73 20.49 -17.11
N ASP A 165 25.08 20.99 -15.93
CA ASP A 165 26.25 21.81 -15.67
C ASP A 165 27.57 21.04 -15.87
N VAL A 166 27.58 19.75 -15.53
CA VAL A 166 28.73 18.87 -15.75
C VAL A 166 28.90 18.57 -17.24
N VAL A 167 27.80 18.23 -17.95
CA VAL A 167 27.84 17.99 -19.41
C VAL A 167 28.30 19.23 -20.18
N ARG A 168 27.92 20.43 -19.71
CA ARG A 168 28.35 21.71 -20.30
C ARG A 168 29.77 22.12 -19.91
N GLY A 169 30.43 21.40 -19.01
CA GLY A 169 31.77 21.73 -18.50
C GLY A 169 31.80 22.98 -17.61
N VAL A 170 30.66 23.38 -17.02
CA VAL A 170 30.55 24.52 -16.09
C VAL A 170 31.01 24.12 -14.68
N SER A 171 30.83 22.86 -14.32
CA SER A 171 31.21 22.27 -13.04
C SER A 171 31.92 20.92 -13.26
N GLY A 172 32.60 20.44 -12.23
CA GLY A 172 33.16 19.09 -12.18
C GLY A 172 32.29 18.12 -11.37
N PRO A 173 32.72 16.86 -11.22
CA PRO A 173 32.13 15.92 -10.27
C PRO A 173 32.19 16.48 -8.85
N ASP A 174 31.03 16.66 -8.23
CA ASP A 174 30.89 17.22 -6.89
C ASP A 174 29.60 16.73 -6.21
N ARG A 175 29.29 17.30 -5.04
CA ARG A 175 28.09 16.91 -4.27
C ARG A 175 26.78 17.19 -5.03
N ALA A 176 26.70 18.29 -5.79
CA ALA A 176 25.52 18.60 -6.57
C ALA A 176 25.31 17.59 -7.71
N ALA A 177 26.40 17.13 -8.33
CA ALA A 177 26.37 16.07 -9.32
C ALA A 177 25.98 14.71 -8.72
N ASP A 178 26.43 14.40 -7.49
CA ASP A 178 26.04 13.18 -6.80
C ASP A 178 24.54 13.15 -6.45
N VAL A 179 23.99 14.28 -5.95
CA VAL A 179 22.54 14.43 -5.71
C VAL A 179 21.76 14.24 -7.00
N TYR A 180 22.21 14.84 -8.10
CA TYR A 180 21.59 14.66 -9.41
C TYR A 180 21.56 13.17 -9.81
N ALA A 181 22.70 12.48 -9.74
CA ALA A 181 22.83 11.08 -10.14
C ALA A 181 21.92 10.13 -9.32
N LEU A 182 21.82 10.36 -8.00
CA LEU A 182 20.91 9.59 -7.15
C LEU A 182 19.43 9.97 -7.34
N ALA A 183 19.13 11.24 -7.62
CA ALA A 183 17.77 11.65 -7.98
C ALA A 183 17.32 11.02 -9.32
N VAL A 184 18.22 10.85 -10.29
CA VAL A 184 17.96 10.08 -11.52
C VAL A 184 17.64 8.63 -11.19
N THR A 185 18.41 8.01 -10.29
CA THR A 185 18.14 6.65 -9.83
C THR A 185 16.79 6.53 -9.12
N ALA A 186 16.45 7.50 -8.28
CA ALA A 186 15.15 7.58 -7.61
C ALA A 186 14.01 7.71 -8.62
N LEU A 187 14.17 8.53 -9.66
CA LEU A 187 13.16 8.69 -10.72
C LEU A 187 12.94 7.38 -11.48
N ARG A 188 14.00 6.59 -11.70
CA ARG A 188 13.92 5.25 -12.33
C ARG A 188 13.13 4.23 -11.51
N CYS A 189 12.84 4.48 -10.23
CA CYS A 189 11.89 3.66 -9.46
C CYS A 189 10.46 3.78 -10.00
N PHE A 190 10.13 4.91 -10.63
CA PHE A 190 8.78 5.27 -11.09
C PHE A 190 8.62 5.25 -12.61
N LEU A 191 9.67 5.57 -13.35
CA LEU A 191 9.66 5.74 -14.80
C LEU A 191 10.69 4.82 -15.46
N GLU A 192 10.33 4.23 -16.61
CA GLU A 192 11.28 3.55 -17.48
C GLU A 192 12.30 4.55 -18.03
N PRO A 193 13.54 4.12 -18.32
CA PRO A 193 14.50 4.97 -19.00
C PRO A 193 13.98 5.38 -20.38
N PRO A 194 14.29 6.60 -20.86
CA PRO A 194 13.85 7.06 -22.17
C PRO A 194 14.46 6.19 -23.28
N ALA A 195 13.63 5.73 -24.22
CA ALA A 195 14.07 5.04 -25.41
C ALA A 195 14.50 6.06 -26.48
N ALA A 196 15.75 6.51 -26.40
CA ALA A 196 16.31 7.49 -27.33
C ALA A 196 17.74 7.15 -27.73
N GLU A 197 18.12 7.59 -28.93
CA GLU A 197 19.49 7.47 -29.44
C GLU A 197 20.49 8.20 -28.52
N PRO A 198 21.74 7.70 -28.39
CA PRO A 198 22.74 8.25 -27.48
C PRO A 198 23.00 9.76 -27.67
N GLU A 199 23.04 10.25 -28.90
CA GLU A 199 23.26 11.67 -29.21
C GLU A 199 22.11 12.54 -28.70
N ARG A 200 20.89 12.01 -28.77
CA ARG A 200 19.68 12.70 -28.28
C ARG A 200 19.67 12.73 -26.76
N LEU A 201 20.08 11.63 -26.10
CA LEU A 201 20.27 11.60 -24.64
C LEU A 201 21.30 12.64 -24.18
N LEU A 202 22.43 12.76 -24.89
CA LEU A 202 23.46 13.76 -24.58
C LEU A 202 22.91 15.18 -24.72
N HIS A 203 22.18 15.46 -25.81
CA HIS A 203 21.56 16.76 -26.01
C HIS A 203 20.59 17.11 -24.87
N TRP A 204 19.81 16.14 -24.38
CA TRP A 204 18.89 16.38 -23.26
C TRP A 204 19.56 16.56 -21.92
N ALA A 205 20.57 15.74 -21.62
CA ALA A 205 21.39 15.91 -20.44
C ALA A 205 22.01 17.32 -20.43
N ALA A 206 22.58 17.74 -21.58
CA ALA A 206 23.07 19.10 -21.76
C ALA A 206 21.96 20.16 -21.64
N ALA A 207 20.74 19.92 -22.12
CA ALA A 207 19.65 20.89 -22.06
C ALA A 207 18.97 20.98 -20.67
N GLY A 208 19.24 20.04 -19.76
CA GLY A 208 18.53 19.94 -18.48
C GLY A 208 17.07 19.57 -18.63
N ARG A 209 16.74 18.76 -19.64
CA ARG A 209 15.37 18.30 -19.92
C ARG A 209 15.24 16.83 -19.49
N PRO A 210 14.75 16.52 -18.28
CA PRO A 210 14.38 15.16 -17.96
C PRO A 210 13.18 14.77 -18.84
N GLU A 211 13.33 13.75 -19.70
CA GLU A 211 12.18 13.22 -20.44
C GLU A 211 11.29 12.36 -19.53
N ASP A 212 9.99 12.42 -19.83
CA ASP A 212 8.99 11.59 -19.18
C ASP A 212 8.99 10.20 -19.82
N GLY A 213 9.74 9.28 -19.20
CA GLY A 213 9.64 7.86 -19.49
C GLY A 213 8.23 7.31 -19.21
N ALA A 214 7.91 6.17 -19.81
CA ALA A 214 6.67 5.46 -19.49
C ALA A 214 6.66 5.09 -18.01
N SER A 215 5.50 5.19 -17.35
CA SER A 215 5.42 4.84 -15.93
C SER A 215 5.57 3.33 -15.71
N ARG A 216 6.39 2.96 -14.72
CA ARG A 216 6.58 1.58 -14.23
C ARG A 216 5.56 1.17 -13.19
N LEU A 217 4.74 2.11 -12.73
CA LEU A 217 3.80 1.89 -11.65
C LEU A 217 2.43 1.43 -12.16
N PRO A 218 1.76 0.53 -11.43
CA PRO A 218 0.35 0.22 -11.64
C PRO A 218 -0.52 1.48 -11.72
N HIS A 219 -1.65 1.39 -12.42
CA HIS A 219 -2.54 2.55 -12.62
C HIS A 219 -2.99 3.21 -11.31
N TRP A 220 -3.38 2.42 -10.31
CA TRP A 220 -3.85 2.94 -9.04
C TRP A 220 -2.76 3.72 -8.28
N MET A 221 -1.51 3.24 -8.28
CA MET A 221 -0.40 3.91 -7.58
C MET A 221 -0.11 5.29 -8.16
N ARG A 222 -0.35 5.49 -9.47
CA ARG A 222 -0.19 6.79 -10.14
C ARG A 222 -1.20 7.84 -9.68
N GLN A 223 -2.27 7.43 -9.00
CA GLN A 223 -3.30 8.33 -8.47
C GLN A 223 -3.07 8.68 -6.98
N VAL A 224 -2.09 8.04 -6.33
CA VAL A 224 -1.78 8.26 -4.92
C VAL A 224 -1.00 9.56 -4.74
N GLY A 225 -1.53 10.48 -3.91
CA GLY A 225 -0.96 11.82 -3.68
C GLY A 225 0.54 11.81 -3.38
N PRO A 226 1.01 11.12 -2.33
CA PRO A 226 2.43 11.01 -1.99
C PRO A 226 3.33 10.52 -3.14
N VAL A 227 2.83 9.64 -4.02
CA VAL A 227 3.56 9.17 -5.21
C VAL A 227 3.71 10.31 -6.22
N THR A 228 2.61 11.00 -6.54
CA THR A 228 2.63 12.12 -7.48
C THR A 228 3.47 13.30 -6.99
N GLU A 229 3.43 13.60 -5.69
CA GLU A 229 4.23 14.64 -5.05
C GLU A 229 5.72 14.32 -5.07
N THR A 230 6.09 13.06 -4.78
CA THR A 230 7.48 12.61 -4.82
C THR A 230 8.04 12.65 -6.24
N LEU A 231 7.26 12.22 -7.24
CA LEU A 231 7.61 12.34 -8.65
C LEU A 231 7.84 13.80 -9.07
N ALA A 232 6.94 14.71 -8.70
CA ALA A 232 7.07 16.14 -8.99
C ALA A 232 8.31 16.75 -8.31
N TYR A 233 8.56 16.38 -7.05
CA TYR A 233 9.73 16.82 -6.31
C TYR A 233 11.03 16.35 -6.98
N LEU A 234 11.14 15.06 -7.33
CA LEU A 234 12.33 14.53 -8.02
C LEU A 234 12.58 15.23 -9.35
N ARG A 235 11.53 15.49 -10.15
CA ARG A 235 11.65 16.30 -11.38
C ARG A 235 12.17 17.71 -11.08
N GLY A 236 11.72 18.32 -9.98
CA GLY A 236 12.24 19.59 -9.48
C GLY A 236 13.74 19.54 -9.15
N VAL A 237 14.20 18.50 -8.46
CA VAL A 237 15.64 18.29 -8.16
C VAL A 237 16.48 18.20 -9.44
N LEU A 238 15.99 17.47 -10.45
CA LEU A 238 16.68 17.33 -11.73
C LEU A 238 16.68 18.62 -12.56
N ALA A 239 15.64 19.43 -12.45
CA ALA A 239 15.53 20.72 -13.15
C ALA A 239 16.29 21.86 -12.46
N ALA A 240 16.61 21.72 -11.17
CA ALA A 240 17.26 22.74 -10.36
C ALA A 240 18.62 23.19 -10.93
N GLY A 241 19.10 24.37 -10.52
CA GLY A 241 20.46 24.81 -10.82
C GLY A 241 21.51 24.04 -10.01
N HIS A 242 22.80 24.20 -10.37
CA HIS A 242 23.92 23.63 -9.61
C HIS A 242 23.90 24.07 -8.13
N ALA A 243 23.81 25.39 -7.88
CA ALA A 243 23.81 25.95 -6.54
C ALA A 243 22.61 25.50 -5.69
N GLU A 244 21.44 25.35 -6.32
CA GLU A 244 20.23 24.84 -5.67
C GLU A 244 20.40 23.36 -5.29
N ARG A 245 20.91 22.53 -6.20
CA ARG A 245 21.21 21.12 -5.90
C ARG A 245 22.20 20.95 -4.76
N LEU A 246 23.20 21.82 -4.67
CA LEU A 246 24.19 21.81 -3.60
C LEU A 246 23.55 22.05 -2.21
N ALA A 247 22.43 22.76 -2.17
CA ALA A 247 21.68 23.05 -0.94
C ALA A 247 20.67 21.96 -0.56
N ILE A 248 20.43 20.96 -1.43
CA ILE A 248 19.49 19.87 -1.16
C ILE A 248 20.13 18.86 -0.20
N ASP A 249 19.40 18.54 0.86
CA ASP A 249 19.76 17.45 1.77
C ASP A 249 19.33 16.09 1.17
N PRO A 250 20.26 15.15 0.91
CA PRO A 250 19.91 13.81 0.45
C PRO A 250 18.95 13.07 1.38
N ALA A 251 18.98 13.34 2.69
CA ALA A 251 18.07 12.73 3.65
C ALA A 251 16.61 13.16 3.41
N GLU A 252 16.37 14.40 2.94
CA GLU A 252 15.02 14.85 2.59
C GLU A 252 14.45 14.03 1.43
N ILE A 253 15.29 13.74 0.42
CA ILE A 253 14.90 12.88 -0.71
C ILE A 253 14.57 11.47 -0.19
N ALA A 254 15.42 10.90 0.67
CA ALA A 254 15.21 9.58 1.25
C ALA A 254 13.89 9.50 2.05
N ASP A 255 13.61 10.49 2.89
CA ASP A 255 12.40 10.53 3.71
C ASP A 255 11.13 10.68 2.85
N ARG A 256 11.21 11.40 1.72
CA ARG A 256 10.11 11.46 0.74
C ARG A 256 9.88 10.09 0.09
N LEU A 257 10.94 9.38 -0.31
CA LEU A 257 10.84 8.04 -0.89
C LEU A 257 10.25 7.03 0.11
N ASP A 258 10.59 7.14 1.39
CA ASP A 258 10.02 6.26 2.42
C ASP A 258 8.54 6.52 2.67
N ARG A 259 8.12 7.78 2.80
CA ARG A 259 6.69 8.13 2.91
C ARG A 259 5.90 7.70 1.66
N CYS A 260 6.52 7.84 0.49
CA CYS A 260 5.97 7.37 -0.77
C CYS A 260 5.77 5.85 -0.76
N ARG A 261 6.80 5.10 -0.33
CA ARG A 261 6.77 3.64 -0.20
C ARG A 261 5.66 3.17 0.75
N GLU A 262 5.49 3.80 1.92
CA GLU A 262 4.41 3.49 2.86
C GLU A 262 3.01 3.70 2.24
N SER A 263 2.90 4.66 1.32
CA SER A 263 1.65 4.97 0.62
C SER A 263 1.41 4.06 -0.61
N MET A 264 2.32 3.12 -0.90
CA MET A 264 2.17 2.10 -1.93
C MET A 264 1.57 0.79 -1.39
N ASP A 265 1.24 0.72 -0.10
CA ASP A 265 0.39 -0.35 0.42
C ASP A 265 -1.09 -0.04 0.07
N PRO A 266 -1.80 -0.95 -0.62
CA PRO A 266 -3.19 -0.78 -1.01
C PRO A 266 -4.14 -0.33 0.11
N LEU A 267 -4.05 -1.01 1.26
CA LEU A 267 -4.99 -0.82 2.35
C LEU A 267 -4.72 0.50 3.05
N MET A 268 -3.45 0.82 3.27
CA MET A 268 -3.02 2.09 3.86
C MET A 268 -3.34 3.28 2.97
N ALA A 269 -3.16 3.16 1.65
CA ALA A 269 -3.49 4.22 0.70
C ALA A 269 -4.99 4.60 0.76
N VAL A 270 -5.86 3.59 0.83
CA VAL A 270 -7.31 3.80 0.93
C VAL A 270 -7.71 4.32 2.31
N ARG A 271 -7.15 3.77 3.39
CA ARG A 271 -7.41 4.24 4.77
C ARG A 271 -7.02 5.69 4.96
N ARG A 272 -5.86 6.09 4.45
CA ARG A 272 -5.39 7.47 4.56
C ARG A 272 -6.34 8.45 3.89
N LEU A 273 -6.83 8.13 2.67
CA LEU A 273 -7.84 8.97 2.00
C LEU A 273 -9.15 9.06 2.79
N ARG A 274 -9.56 7.96 3.44
CA ARG A 274 -10.72 7.94 4.35
C ARG A 274 -10.51 8.86 5.55
N GLU A 275 -9.35 8.77 6.20
CA GLU A 275 -8.98 9.57 7.38
C GLU A 275 -8.82 11.07 7.05
N GLU A 276 -8.34 11.38 5.84
CA GLU A 276 -8.27 12.75 5.31
C GLU A 276 -9.64 13.33 4.93
N GLY A 277 -10.74 12.60 5.15
CA GLY A 277 -12.10 13.05 4.88
C GLY A 277 -12.51 12.99 3.42
N ASN A 278 -11.85 12.16 2.61
CA ASN A 278 -12.13 12.00 1.17
C ASN A 278 -12.68 10.60 0.83
N PRO A 279 -13.82 10.17 1.39
CA PRO A 279 -14.33 8.80 1.23
C PRO A 279 -14.68 8.43 -0.21
N GLU A 280 -15.11 9.39 -1.04
CA GLU A 280 -15.36 9.16 -2.47
C GLU A 280 -14.09 8.79 -3.23
N ARG A 281 -12.98 9.51 -2.97
CA ARG A 281 -11.68 9.21 -3.57
C ARG A 281 -11.11 7.90 -3.02
N ALA A 282 -11.29 7.64 -1.72
CA ALA A 282 -10.90 6.38 -1.10
C ALA A 282 -11.61 5.18 -1.76
N LEU A 283 -12.93 5.28 -1.96
CA LEU A 283 -13.71 4.23 -2.61
C LEU A 283 -13.27 4.05 -4.07
N HIS A 284 -13.13 5.12 -4.85
CA HIS A 284 -12.65 5.05 -6.22
C HIS A 284 -11.27 4.37 -6.33
N LEU A 285 -10.34 4.73 -5.44
CA LEU A 285 -9.03 4.10 -5.38
C LEU A 285 -9.15 2.60 -5.04
N ALA A 286 -9.98 2.25 -4.06
CA ALA A 286 -10.23 0.87 -3.69
C ALA A 286 -10.75 0.05 -4.88
N HIS A 287 -11.73 0.55 -5.63
CA HIS A 287 -12.21 -0.13 -6.85
C HIS A 287 -11.09 -0.31 -7.87
N THR A 288 -10.28 0.71 -8.10
CA THR A 288 -9.17 0.64 -9.06
C THR A 288 -8.16 -0.44 -8.65
N ILE A 289 -7.86 -0.55 -7.36
CA ILE A 289 -6.96 -1.60 -6.84
C ILE A 289 -7.60 -2.99 -6.97
N LEU A 290 -8.87 -3.13 -6.59
CA LEU A 290 -9.60 -4.41 -6.61
C LEU A 290 -9.70 -5.05 -8.00
N LEU A 291 -9.47 -4.29 -9.08
CA LEU A 291 -9.36 -4.82 -10.45
C LEU A 291 -8.08 -5.62 -10.68
N THR A 292 -7.00 -5.30 -9.98
CA THR A 292 -5.67 -5.90 -10.20
C THR A 292 -5.18 -6.73 -9.02
N ASP A 293 -5.53 -6.35 -7.80
CA ASP A 293 -5.04 -6.97 -6.56
C ASP A 293 -6.15 -7.02 -5.50
N PRO A 294 -7.12 -7.95 -5.64
CA PRO A 294 -8.22 -8.06 -4.69
C PRO A 294 -7.77 -8.73 -3.39
N SER A 295 -8.02 -8.06 -2.26
CA SER A 295 -7.79 -8.60 -0.91
C SER A 295 -9.05 -8.53 -0.05
N TYR A 296 -9.13 -9.41 0.95
CA TYR A 296 -10.28 -9.49 1.86
C TYR A 296 -10.47 -8.17 2.63
N GLU A 297 -9.38 -7.64 3.20
CA GLU A 297 -9.38 -6.41 3.97
C GLU A 297 -9.83 -5.22 3.13
N LEU A 298 -9.40 -5.15 1.87
CA LEU A 298 -9.79 -4.07 0.97
C LEU A 298 -11.25 -4.18 0.53
N LEU A 299 -11.76 -5.39 0.30
CA LEU A 299 -13.18 -5.60 -0.01
C LEU A 299 -14.08 -5.15 1.15
N VAL A 300 -13.72 -5.50 2.38
CA VAL A 300 -14.48 -5.06 3.57
C VAL A 300 -14.39 -3.54 3.73
N LEU A 301 -13.20 -2.94 3.57
CA LEU A 301 -13.04 -1.48 3.67
C LEU A 301 -13.82 -0.73 2.58
N ALA A 302 -13.78 -1.20 1.34
CA ALA A 302 -14.54 -0.63 0.23
C ALA A 302 -16.04 -0.71 0.50
N ALA A 303 -16.52 -1.83 1.05
CA ALA A 303 -17.91 -1.96 1.46
C ALA A 303 -18.25 -0.92 2.54
N GLU A 304 -17.48 -0.80 3.61
CA GLU A 304 -17.72 0.20 4.65
C GLU A 304 -17.77 1.63 4.10
N LEU A 305 -16.82 2.00 3.24
CA LEU A 305 -16.79 3.29 2.56
C LEU A 305 -18.11 3.54 1.82
N SER A 306 -18.56 2.57 1.01
CA SER A 306 -19.73 2.70 0.14
C SER A 306 -21.06 2.94 0.89
N TYR A 307 -21.26 2.39 2.09
CA TYR A 307 -22.53 2.56 2.82
C TYR A 307 -22.47 3.43 4.08
N ARG A 308 -21.29 3.60 4.70
CA ARG A 308 -21.16 4.39 5.94
C ARG A 308 -20.72 5.82 5.68
N ASP A 309 -19.75 5.99 4.79
CA ASP A 309 -18.95 7.22 4.74
C ASP A 309 -19.33 8.15 3.59
N LEU A 310 -20.00 7.64 2.55
CA LEU A 310 -20.50 8.46 1.45
C LEU A 310 -21.70 9.31 1.87
N HIS A 311 -21.80 10.51 1.30
CA HIS A 311 -22.99 11.36 1.38
C HIS A 311 -24.23 10.69 0.79
N SER A 312 -24.04 9.92 -0.29
CA SER A 312 -25.06 9.08 -0.92
C SER A 312 -24.67 7.61 -0.77
N PRO A 313 -25.19 6.90 0.25
CA PRO A 313 -24.86 5.50 0.49
C PRO A 313 -25.24 4.60 -0.69
N GLN A 314 -24.36 3.63 -0.99
CA GLN A 314 -24.52 2.63 -2.04
C GLN A 314 -24.64 1.22 -1.44
N PRO A 315 -25.79 0.87 -0.81
CA PRO A 315 -25.90 -0.37 -0.05
C PRO A 315 -25.83 -1.64 -0.89
N LEU A 316 -26.19 -1.58 -2.19
CA LEU A 316 -26.07 -2.73 -3.09
C LEU A 316 -24.62 -3.03 -3.47
N GLU A 317 -23.82 -1.99 -3.67
CA GLU A 317 -22.38 -2.11 -3.91
C GLU A 317 -21.68 -2.68 -2.67
N ALA A 318 -22.01 -2.15 -1.49
CA ALA A 318 -21.54 -2.70 -0.22
C ALA A 318 -21.83 -4.19 -0.09
N TRP A 319 -23.06 -4.60 -0.45
CA TRP A 319 -23.48 -5.99 -0.40
C TRP A 319 -22.64 -6.89 -1.33
N ASP A 320 -22.47 -6.51 -2.60
CA ASP A 320 -21.65 -7.28 -3.55
C ASP A 320 -20.19 -7.42 -3.07
N LEU A 321 -19.59 -6.33 -2.60
CA LEU A 321 -18.23 -6.32 -2.07
C LEU A 321 -18.07 -7.27 -0.87
N LEU A 322 -19.06 -7.32 0.02
CA LEU A 322 -19.05 -8.21 1.17
C LEU A 322 -19.29 -9.67 0.79
N GLU A 323 -20.17 -9.95 -0.16
CA GLU A 323 -20.33 -11.32 -0.70
C GLU A 323 -19.04 -11.82 -1.34
N ARG A 324 -18.30 -10.94 -2.02
CA ARG A 324 -16.96 -11.27 -2.55
C ARG A 324 -15.95 -11.52 -1.42
N ALA A 325 -15.97 -10.71 -0.35
CA ALA A 325 -15.10 -10.90 0.81
C ALA A 325 -15.37 -12.25 1.50
N VAL A 326 -16.64 -12.59 1.76
CA VAL A 326 -17.05 -13.86 2.35
C VAL A 326 -16.64 -15.05 1.46
N ARG A 327 -16.84 -14.95 0.14
CA ARG A 327 -16.39 -15.99 -0.80
C ARG A 327 -14.87 -16.18 -0.77
N MET A 328 -14.12 -15.10 -0.58
CA MET A 328 -12.65 -15.15 -0.50
C MET A 328 -12.17 -15.79 0.81
N GLN A 329 -12.77 -15.44 1.96
CA GLN A 329 -12.38 -15.97 3.27
C GLN A 329 -13.60 -16.22 4.19
N GLN A 330 -14.22 -17.39 4.05
CA GLN A 330 -15.46 -17.75 4.75
C GLN A 330 -15.35 -17.83 6.28
N GLY A 331 -14.14 -18.02 6.82
CA GLY A 331 -13.91 -18.17 8.27
C GLY A 331 -13.75 -16.84 9.01
N ARG A 332 -13.69 -15.71 8.31
CA ARG A 332 -13.44 -14.40 8.90
C ARG A 332 -14.72 -13.65 9.19
N ARG A 333 -14.83 -13.11 10.41
CA ARG A 333 -16.09 -12.58 10.96
C ARG A 333 -16.39 -11.15 10.50
N GLU A 334 -15.37 -10.39 10.13
CA GLU A 334 -15.48 -8.96 9.85
C GLU A 334 -16.45 -8.68 8.69
N ALA A 335 -16.40 -9.46 7.61
CA ALA A 335 -17.32 -9.33 6.49
C ALA A 335 -18.77 -9.62 6.92
N TYR A 336 -19.01 -10.67 7.69
CA TYR A 336 -20.34 -11.00 8.22
C TYR A 336 -20.89 -9.94 9.16
N MET A 337 -20.05 -9.43 10.07
CA MET A 337 -20.42 -8.33 10.97
C MET A 337 -20.85 -7.10 10.17
N THR A 338 -20.11 -6.77 9.11
CA THR A 338 -20.43 -5.66 8.22
C THR A 338 -21.68 -5.92 7.37
N GLN A 339 -21.93 -7.15 6.91
CA GLN A 339 -23.17 -7.54 6.24
C GLN A 339 -24.39 -7.36 7.16
N PHE A 340 -24.28 -7.82 8.40
CA PHE A 340 -25.37 -7.70 9.37
C PHE A 340 -25.67 -6.24 9.69
N ALA A 341 -24.64 -5.41 9.88
CA ALA A 341 -24.81 -3.97 10.08
C ALA A 341 -25.43 -3.25 8.87
N LEU A 342 -25.03 -3.63 7.66
CA LEU A 342 -25.57 -3.09 6.41
C LEU A 342 -27.08 -3.36 6.30
N VAL A 343 -27.51 -4.60 6.55
CA VAL A 343 -28.93 -4.97 6.52
C VAL A 343 -29.70 -4.20 7.60
N GLY A 344 -29.21 -4.17 8.85
CA GLY A 344 -29.89 -3.44 9.93
C GLY A 344 -30.18 -1.99 9.57
N ARG A 345 -29.24 -1.31 8.89
CA ARG A 345 -29.36 0.11 8.50
C ARG A 345 -30.19 0.34 7.24
N PHE A 346 -30.01 -0.47 6.20
CA PHE A 346 -30.59 -0.22 4.86
C PHE A 346 -31.63 -1.25 4.43
N ARG A 347 -32.19 -2.04 5.35
CA ARG A 347 -33.17 -3.11 5.05
C ARG A 347 -34.29 -2.70 4.10
N HIS A 348 -34.94 -1.56 4.32
CA HIS A 348 -36.06 -1.13 3.47
C HIS A 348 -35.59 -0.68 2.08
N ASP A 349 -34.43 -0.03 1.98
CA ASP A 349 -33.86 0.38 0.70
C ASP A 349 -33.38 -0.83 -0.11
N LEU A 350 -32.73 -1.78 0.56
CA LEU A 350 -32.35 -3.06 -0.03
C LEU A 350 -33.62 -3.78 -0.51
N ALA A 351 -34.56 -4.08 0.39
CA ALA A 351 -35.78 -4.79 0.04
C ALA A 351 -36.59 -4.12 -1.09
N ARG A 352 -36.72 -2.79 -1.09
CA ARG A 352 -37.42 -2.05 -2.15
C ARG A 352 -36.70 -2.11 -3.49
N ARG A 353 -35.41 -1.74 -3.53
CA ARG A 353 -34.62 -1.74 -4.77
C ARG A 353 -34.48 -3.14 -5.37
N LEU A 354 -34.61 -4.17 -4.54
CA LEU A 354 -34.52 -5.57 -4.93
C LEU A 354 -35.88 -6.17 -5.30
N SER A 355 -36.98 -5.73 -4.68
CA SER A 355 -38.35 -6.10 -5.10
C SER A 355 -38.67 -5.60 -6.50
N ASP A 356 -38.14 -4.43 -6.88
CA ASP A 356 -38.23 -3.89 -8.24
C ASP A 356 -37.41 -4.72 -9.25
N ALA A 357 -36.46 -5.54 -8.76
CA ALA A 357 -35.61 -6.42 -9.54
C ALA A 357 -36.13 -7.87 -9.63
N VAL A 358 -37.45 -8.11 -9.57
CA VAL A 358 -38.22 -9.30 -10.04
C VAL A 358 -37.73 -10.73 -9.65
N ASP A 359 -36.69 -10.92 -8.84
CA ASP A 359 -36.08 -12.24 -8.58
C ASP A 359 -36.33 -12.72 -7.13
N PRO A 360 -37.28 -13.65 -6.90
CA PRO A 360 -37.53 -14.27 -5.59
C PRO A 360 -36.30 -14.93 -4.96
N SER A 361 -35.35 -15.39 -5.79
CA SER A 361 -34.11 -16.03 -5.31
C SER A 361 -33.20 -15.06 -4.55
N PHE A 362 -33.36 -13.74 -4.76
CA PHE A 362 -32.57 -12.76 -4.04
C PHE A 362 -33.06 -12.59 -2.59
N ALA A 363 -34.37 -12.59 -2.38
CA ALA A 363 -34.93 -12.43 -1.04
C ALA A 363 -34.54 -13.62 -0.14
N GLU A 364 -34.55 -14.83 -0.69
CA GLU A 364 -34.05 -16.04 -0.03
C GLU A 364 -32.54 -15.97 0.24
N ARG A 365 -31.73 -15.47 -0.70
CA ARG A 365 -30.30 -15.23 -0.49
C ARG A 365 -30.05 -14.22 0.63
N MET A 366 -30.81 -13.13 0.68
CA MET A 366 -30.70 -12.13 1.75
C MET A 366 -31.06 -12.74 3.11
N ASP A 367 -32.15 -13.52 3.18
CA ASP A 367 -32.57 -14.23 4.40
C ASP A 367 -31.48 -15.21 4.86
N ALA A 368 -30.90 -15.99 3.96
CA ALA A 368 -29.80 -16.91 4.24
C ALA A 368 -28.53 -16.17 4.70
N THR A 369 -28.17 -15.07 4.04
CA THR A 369 -26.99 -14.27 4.38
C THR A 369 -27.15 -13.59 5.73
N VAL A 370 -28.33 -13.04 6.07
CA VAL A 370 -28.57 -12.42 7.39
C VAL A 370 -28.43 -13.44 8.50
N ARG A 371 -29.01 -14.64 8.35
CA ARG A 371 -28.87 -15.73 9.34
C ARG A 371 -27.42 -16.16 9.48
N THR A 372 -26.76 -16.42 8.35
CA THR A 372 -25.35 -16.82 8.32
C THR A 372 -24.47 -15.74 8.98
N ALA A 373 -24.71 -14.47 8.67
CA ALA A 373 -23.96 -13.36 9.23
C ALA A 373 -24.18 -13.24 10.74
N PHE A 374 -25.42 -13.36 11.20
CA PHE A 374 -25.75 -13.40 12.63
C PHE A 374 -25.05 -14.57 13.33
N ASP A 375 -25.00 -15.74 12.71
CA ASP A 375 -24.37 -16.92 13.28
C ASP A 375 -22.86 -16.80 13.46
N HIS A 376 -22.20 -15.95 12.66
CA HIS A 376 -20.78 -15.66 12.77
C HIS A 376 -20.45 -14.52 13.75
N LEU A 377 -21.45 -13.83 14.30
CA LEU A 377 -21.21 -12.82 15.33
C LEU A 377 -20.63 -13.45 16.61
N PRO A 378 -19.80 -12.70 17.37
CA PRO A 378 -19.35 -13.12 18.69
C PRO A 378 -20.54 -13.47 19.62
N PRO A 379 -20.42 -14.43 20.55
CA PRO A 379 -21.53 -14.78 21.44
C PRO A 379 -21.89 -13.63 22.42
N GLU A 380 -20.88 -12.88 22.87
CA GLU A 380 -21.02 -11.81 23.87
C GLU A 380 -20.34 -10.51 23.39
N GLY A 381 -20.63 -9.40 24.09
CA GLY A 381 -20.11 -8.06 23.78
C GLY A 381 -21.09 -7.17 23.02
N ALA A 382 -20.72 -5.91 22.82
CA ALA A 382 -21.56 -4.89 22.18
C ALA A 382 -21.90 -5.22 20.71
N GLU A 383 -21.03 -5.97 20.03
CA GLU A 383 -21.22 -6.43 18.65
C GLU A 383 -21.62 -7.92 18.58
N GLY A 384 -21.92 -8.53 19.73
CA GLY A 384 -22.26 -9.94 19.82
C GLY A 384 -23.71 -10.26 19.49
N LYS A 385 -24.01 -11.54 19.28
CA LYS A 385 -25.35 -12.08 18.98
C LYS A 385 -26.40 -11.61 19.98
N GLY A 386 -26.06 -11.59 21.26
CA GLY A 386 -26.95 -11.10 22.32
C GLY A 386 -27.42 -9.67 22.04
N ALA A 387 -26.50 -8.74 21.82
CA ALA A 387 -26.81 -7.33 21.52
C ALA A 387 -27.56 -7.17 20.19
N LYS A 388 -27.31 -8.04 19.22
CA LYS A 388 -27.88 -8.00 17.86
C LYS A 388 -29.16 -8.82 17.66
N ALA A 389 -29.64 -9.51 18.68
CA ALA A 389 -30.84 -10.35 18.59
C ALA A 389 -32.10 -9.55 18.25
N HIS A 390 -32.20 -8.31 18.74
CA HIS A 390 -33.28 -7.38 18.38
C HIS A 390 -33.30 -7.10 16.86
N ASP A 391 -32.15 -6.76 16.28
CA ASP A 391 -32.01 -6.46 14.85
C ASP A 391 -32.44 -7.67 13.98
N LEU A 392 -32.08 -8.89 14.39
CA LEU A 392 -32.50 -10.13 13.72
C LEU A 392 -34.01 -10.37 13.83
N ALA A 393 -34.59 -10.19 15.04
CA ALA A 393 -36.02 -10.41 15.26
C ALA A 393 -36.87 -9.44 14.43
N VAL A 394 -36.49 -8.16 14.40
CA VAL A 394 -37.16 -7.16 13.55
C VAL A 394 -37.09 -7.54 12.08
N TYR A 395 -35.91 -7.95 11.60
CA TYR A 395 -35.73 -8.40 10.22
C TYR A 395 -36.69 -9.55 9.88
N LEU A 396 -36.76 -10.59 10.72
CA LEU A 396 -37.63 -11.75 10.48
C LEU A 396 -39.13 -11.38 10.50
N LEU A 397 -39.55 -10.50 11.43
CA LEU A 397 -40.93 -10.02 11.50
C LEU A 397 -41.34 -9.25 10.25
N GLU A 398 -40.47 -8.37 9.74
CA GLU A 398 -40.73 -7.59 8.53
C GLU A 398 -40.80 -8.47 7.26
N ARG A 399 -40.10 -9.60 7.25
CA ARG A 399 -40.17 -10.61 6.18
C ARG A 399 -41.41 -11.51 6.29
N GLY A 400 -42.26 -11.31 7.31
CA GLY A 400 -43.45 -12.12 7.55
C GLY A 400 -43.16 -13.48 8.19
N ASN A 401 -41.93 -13.74 8.62
CA ASN A 401 -41.55 -15.00 9.24
C ASN A 401 -41.66 -14.91 10.78
N ALA A 402 -42.92 -14.89 11.25
CA ALA A 402 -43.23 -14.69 12.66
C ALA A 402 -42.80 -15.87 13.55
N GLU A 403 -42.79 -17.10 13.04
CA GLU A 403 -42.34 -18.28 13.78
C GLU A 403 -40.85 -18.21 14.10
N ASP A 404 -40.02 -17.94 13.10
CA ASP A 404 -38.57 -17.84 13.32
C ASP A 404 -38.21 -16.61 14.16
N ALA A 405 -38.94 -15.50 14.02
CA ALA A 405 -38.77 -14.34 14.88
C ALA A 405 -39.09 -14.67 16.34
N ASN A 406 -40.18 -15.40 16.60
CA ASN A 406 -40.58 -15.84 17.93
C ASN A 406 -39.50 -16.71 18.56
N GLN A 407 -39.03 -17.72 17.82
CA GLN A 407 -37.99 -18.64 18.28
C GLN A 407 -36.67 -17.91 18.55
N ALA A 408 -36.22 -17.06 17.63
CA ALA A 408 -34.99 -16.28 17.79
C ALA A 408 -35.06 -15.35 19.02
N ALA A 409 -36.17 -14.63 19.18
CA ALA A 409 -36.36 -13.76 20.35
C ALA A 409 -36.38 -14.57 21.65
N TYR A 410 -37.09 -15.70 21.68
CA TYR A 410 -37.11 -16.58 22.86
C TYR A 410 -35.73 -17.11 23.23
N THR A 411 -34.94 -17.60 22.26
CA THR A 411 -33.58 -18.09 22.49
C THR A 411 -32.69 -17.06 23.16
N TRP A 412 -32.80 -15.78 22.77
CA TRP A 412 -31.97 -14.70 23.32
C TRP A 412 -32.56 -13.97 24.52
N LEU A 413 -33.85 -14.14 24.79
CA LEU A 413 -34.48 -13.73 26.04
C LEU A 413 -34.27 -14.76 27.15
N ASN A 414 -34.20 -16.05 26.81
CA ASN A 414 -34.10 -17.13 27.79
C ASN A 414 -32.63 -17.53 28.06
N LYS A 415 -31.95 -16.78 28.93
CA LYS A 415 -30.58 -17.11 29.34
C LYS A 415 -30.60 -18.00 30.57
N ASN A 416 -30.06 -19.22 30.46
CA ASN A 416 -29.99 -20.22 31.55
C ASN A 416 -31.35 -20.55 32.20
N GLY A 417 -32.42 -20.62 31.40
CA GLY A 417 -33.77 -20.92 31.90
C GLY A 417 -34.47 -19.74 32.59
N ARG A 418 -33.90 -18.52 32.51
CA ARG A 418 -34.52 -17.30 33.02
C ARG A 418 -34.74 -16.32 31.87
N LEU A 419 -35.97 -15.79 31.81
CA LEU A 419 -36.34 -14.75 30.86
C LEU A 419 -35.76 -13.40 31.29
N GLU A 420 -34.94 -12.79 30.44
CA GLU A 420 -34.36 -11.46 30.60
C GLU A 420 -35.41 -10.38 30.29
N TRP A 421 -36.38 -10.22 31.18
CA TRP A 421 -37.52 -9.29 31.02
C TRP A 421 -37.13 -7.81 30.84
N TRP A 422 -35.91 -7.43 31.22
CA TRP A 422 -35.39 -6.05 31.09
C TRP A 422 -34.97 -5.70 29.65
N ARG A 423 -34.88 -6.68 28.74
CA ARG A 423 -34.61 -6.45 27.31
C ARG A 423 -35.88 -6.03 26.58
N PHE A 424 -36.34 -4.81 26.85
CA PHE A 424 -37.66 -4.34 26.41
C PHE A 424 -37.83 -4.32 24.89
N ASP A 425 -36.77 -3.98 24.15
CA ASP A 425 -36.75 -4.06 22.68
C ASP A 425 -37.14 -5.45 22.17
N LEU A 426 -36.41 -6.47 22.62
CA LEU A 426 -36.59 -7.85 22.19
C LEU A 426 -37.89 -8.47 22.74
N MET A 427 -38.30 -8.09 23.95
CA MET A 427 -39.59 -8.49 24.53
C MET A 427 -40.78 -7.93 23.72
N ILE A 428 -40.69 -6.70 23.21
CA ILE A 428 -41.72 -6.12 22.36
C ILE A 428 -41.79 -6.87 21.02
N ASP A 429 -40.65 -7.23 20.42
CA ASP A 429 -40.63 -8.03 19.19
C ASP A 429 -41.14 -9.46 19.41
N TYR A 430 -40.84 -10.05 20.57
CA TYR A 430 -41.39 -11.33 20.99
C TYR A 430 -42.93 -11.26 21.12
N ALA A 431 -43.48 -10.23 21.77
CA ALA A 431 -44.92 -10.02 21.82
C ALA A 431 -45.53 -9.81 20.42
N ARG A 432 -44.86 -9.05 19.56
CA ARG A 432 -45.29 -8.81 18.18
C ARG A 432 -45.31 -10.10 17.35
N SER A 433 -44.35 -10.99 17.56
CA SER A 433 -44.33 -12.30 16.90
C SER A 433 -45.55 -13.14 17.29
N PHE A 434 -45.96 -13.17 18.57
CA PHE A 434 -47.20 -13.84 18.98
C PHE A 434 -48.43 -13.26 18.33
N MET A 435 -48.52 -11.92 18.23
CA MET A 435 -49.63 -11.26 17.55
C MET A 435 -49.77 -11.72 16.09
N LEU A 436 -48.65 -11.81 15.36
CA LEU A 436 -48.64 -12.26 13.96
C LEU A 436 -48.91 -13.77 13.81
N LEU A 437 -48.65 -14.56 14.84
CA LEU A 437 -48.97 -15.99 14.92
C LEU A 437 -50.39 -16.27 15.43
N ASP A 438 -51.21 -15.23 15.55
CA ASP A 438 -52.58 -15.32 16.07
C ASP A 438 -52.70 -15.82 17.52
N ARG A 439 -51.69 -15.53 18.34
CA ARG A 439 -51.64 -15.85 19.76
C ARG A 439 -51.83 -14.58 20.58
N LEU A 440 -53.00 -13.97 20.43
CA LEU A 440 -53.28 -12.63 20.98
C LEU A 440 -53.18 -12.57 22.51
N ASP A 441 -53.58 -13.63 23.22
CA ASP A 441 -53.50 -13.68 24.68
C ASP A 441 -52.05 -13.71 25.18
N ASP A 442 -51.18 -14.45 24.48
CA ASP A 442 -49.74 -14.48 24.78
C ASP A 442 -49.09 -13.14 24.48
N ALA A 443 -49.44 -12.51 23.35
CA ALA A 443 -48.95 -11.19 22.99
C ALA A 443 -49.34 -10.13 24.05
N GLU A 444 -50.56 -10.18 24.58
CA GLU A 444 -51.05 -9.29 25.63
C GLU A 444 -50.33 -9.54 26.96
N ALA A 445 -50.12 -10.80 27.35
CA ALA A 445 -49.39 -11.15 28.57
C ALA A 445 -47.93 -10.63 28.54
N VAL A 446 -47.24 -10.76 27.39
CA VAL A 446 -45.88 -10.23 27.22
C VAL A 446 -45.89 -8.70 27.22
N ALA A 447 -46.83 -8.07 26.50
CA ALA A 447 -46.95 -6.61 26.49
C ALA A 447 -47.20 -6.02 27.88
N GLU A 448 -48.01 -6.70 28.70
CA GLU A 448 -48.26 -6.33 30.10
C GLU A 448 -47.01 -6.47 30.96
N THR A 449 -46.21 -7.52 30.74
CA THR A 449 -44.91 -7.70 31.41
C THR A 449 -43.95 -6.55 31.08
N VAL A 450 -43.86 -6.14 29.80
CA VAL A 450 -43.06 -4.99 29.37
C VAL A 450 -43.55 -3.70 30.02
N ARG A 451 -44.87 -3.48 30.07
CA ARG A 451 -45.48 -2.31 30.72
C ARG A 451 -45.07 -2.19 32.19
N GLN A 452 -45.19 -3.28 32.94
CA GLN A 452 -44.81 -3.33 34.35
C GLN A 452 -43.29 -3.13 34.52
N GLY A 453 -42.49 -3.70 33.63
CA GLY A 453 -41.03 -3.52 33.63
C GLY A 453 -40.62 -2.06 33.40
N LEU A 454 -41.19 -1.39 32.39
CA LEU A 454 -40.93 0.04 32.11
C LEU A 454 -41.34 0.94 33.29
N GLN A 455 -42.44 0.62 33.98
CA GLN A 455 -42.84 1.33 35.20
C GLN A 455 -41.82 1.18 36.33
N LYS A 456 -41.30 -0.03 36.55
CA LYS A 456 -40.27 -0.29 37.56
C LYS A 456 -38.96 0.42 37.24
N VAL A 457 -38.52 0.38 35.98
CA VAL A 457 -37.29 1.03 35.53
C VAL A 457 -37.38 2.56 35.63
N ARG A 458 -38.55 3.13 35.31
CA ARG A 458 -38.83 4.56 35.53
C ARG A 458 -38.80 4.93 37.01
N ALA A 459 -39.42 4.14 37.88
CA ALA A 459 -39.39 4.37 39.33
C ALA A 459 -37.97 4.29 39.89
N ASN A 460 -37.16 3.34 39.40
CA ASN A 460 -35.82 3.07 39.91
C ASN A 460 -34.71 3.90 39.23
N ARG A 461 -35.05 4.72 38.21
CA ARG A 461 -34.10 5.53 37.41
C ARG A 461 -32.92 4.71 36.84
N SER A 462 -33.17 3.45 36.50
CA SER A 462 -32.13 2.53 36.03
C SER A 462 -31.91 2.55 34.51
N MET A 463 -32.60 3.44 33.80
CA MET A 463 -32.53 3.66 32.35
C MET A 463 -32.83 5.13 32.08
N ASN A 464 -32.28 5.69 31.00
CA ASN A 464 -32.52 7.10 30.68
C ASN A 464 -33.95 7.32 30.16
N ASP A 465 -34.48 8.54 30.34
CA ASP A 465 -35.87 8.86 29.99
C ASP A 465 -36.15 8.75 28.48
N ALA A 466 -35.13 8.95 27.64
CA ALA A 466 -35.25 8.85 26.19
C ALA A 466 -35.49 7.39 25.74
N GLU A 467 -34.73 6.43 26.28
CA GLU A 467 -34.89 4.98 26.04
C GLU A 467 -36.23 4.48 26.57
N ILE A 468 -36.62 4.87 27.78
CA ILE A 468 -37.94 4.56 28.34
C ILE A 468 -39.05 5.09 27.42
N GLY A 469 -38.90 6.31 26.92
CA GLY A 469 -39.82 6.93 25.96
C GLY A 469 -39.92 6.15 24.65
N ALA A 470 -38.79 5.76 24.08
CA ALA A 470 -38.73 5.00 22.83
C ALA A 470 -39.39 3.61 22.96
N HIS A 471 -39.10 2.86 24.03
CA HIS A 471 -39.75 1.58 24.29
C HIS A 471 -41.24 1.74 24.60
N GLY A 472 -41.61 2.79 25.34
CA GLY A 472 -43.01 3.11 25.61
C GLY A 472 -43.82 3.39 24.35
N HIS A 473 -43.25 4.11 23.39
CA HIS A 473 -43.89 4.36 22.10
C HIS A 473 -44.08 3.05 21.31
N ARG A 474 -43.06 2.19 21.22
CA ARG A 474 -43.17 0.89 20.54
C ARG A 474 -44.23 -0.01 21.19
N LEU A 475 -44.29 -0.04 22.51
CA LEU A 475 -45.30 -0.80 23.26
C LEU A 475 -46.72 -0.28 23.00
N ASN A 476 -46.90 1.05 22.96
CA ASN A 476 -48.21 1.64 22.69
C ASN A 476 -48.70 1.31 21.27
N ASN A 477 -47.81 1.33 20.27
CA ASN A 477 -48.14 0.90 18.91
C ASN A 477 -48.60 -0.57 18.89
N LEU A 478 -47.83 -1.47 19.53
CA LEU A 478 -48.19 -2.88 19.62
C LEU A 478 -49.57 -3.09 20.27
N ARG A 479 -49.87 -2.38 21.38
CA ARG A 479 -51.16 -2.48 22.07
C ARG A 479 -52.31 -1.95 21.23
N HIS A 480 -52.08 -0.90 20.45
CA HIS A 480 -53.06 -0.38 19.51
C HIS A 480 -53.39 -1.42 18.42
N ASP A 481 -52.36 -2.03 17.83
CA ASP A 481 -52.51 -3.08 16.81
C ASP A 481 -53.25 -4.32 17.37
N LEU A 482 -52.90 -4.75 18.59
CA LEU A 482 -53.58 -5.85 19.29
C LEU A 482 -55.08 -5.57 19.49
N ARG A 483 -55.43 -4.36 19.92
CA ARG A 483 -56.84 -3.97 20.12
C ARG A 483 -57.60 -4.01 18.80
N LYS A 484 -57.01 -3.44 17.74
CA LYS A 484 -57.62 -3.42 16.42
C LYS A 484 -57.88 -4.84 15.89
N LEU A 485 -56.91 -5.75 16.00
CA LEU A 485 -57.06 -7.14 15.56
C LEU A 485 -58.14 -7.91 16.33
N ARG A 486 -58.39 -7.57 17.60
CA ARG A 486 -59.51 -8.15 18.37
C ARG A 486 -60.86 -7.58 17.97
N GLU A 487 -60.93 -6.31 17.60
CA GLU A 487 -62.18 -5.66 17.15
C GLU A 487 -62.61 -6.12 15.75
N GLU A 488 -61.66 -6.56 14.92
CA GLU A 488 -61.89 -7.11 13.57
C GLU A 488 -62.32 -8.59 13.56
N ARG A 489 -62.45 -9.21 14.75
CA ARG A 489 -62.88 -10.61 14.95
C ARG A 489 -64.19 -10.67 15.72
#